data_AF-A0A8T3X6U1-F1
#
_entry.id   AF-A0A8T3X6U1-F1
#
_cell.length_a   1.000
_cell.length_b   1.000
_cell.length_c   1.000
_cell.angle_alpha   90.00
_cell.angle_beta   90.00
_cell.angle_gamma   90.00
#
_symmetry.space_group_name_H-M   'P 1'
#
loop_
_entity.id
_entity.type
_entity.pdbx_description
1 polymer ?
#
loop_
_entity_poly.entity_id
_entity_poly.type
_entity_poly.pdbx_seq_one_letter_code
_entity_poly.pdbx_strand_id
1 'polypeptide(L)'
;MSASWQPSSSPFPQPSNNQIVLIDTFLESQRDKKTGFLNPKTFQCCRFCGECCKKTFVWLSPWDVHRIESLGFSKEEFSEPDSNLGKGALVLKKKADGSGCIFLKEESDGTFNCSIYEHRPAICRKYPFFGDPISDCRPKTFEDTPGK
;
A
#
# COMPACT_ATOMS: atom_id res chain seq x y z
N MET A 1 3.66 -35.27 -15.74
CA MET A 1 3.82 -34.04 -16.55
C MET A 1 2.63 -33.16 -16.24
N SER A 2 2.82 -32.02 -15.58
CA SER A 2 1.87 -30.89 -15.60
C SER A 2 2.50 -29.69 -14.89
N ALA A 3 3.03 -28.81 -15.74
CA ALA A 3 3.24 -27.38 -15.58
C ALA A 3 3.67 -26.84 -14.20
N SER A 4 4.99 -26.78 -14.02
CA SER A 4 5.65 -25.80 -13.17
C SER A 4 5.25 -24.39 -13.65
N TRP A 5 4.39 -23.72 -12.91
CA TRP A 5 4.05 -22.33 -13.15
C TRP A 5 5.27 -21.46 -12.81
N GLN A 6 6.01 -21.02 -13.82
CA GLN A 6 7.04 -19.99 -13.65
C GLN A 6 6.38 -18.63 -13.91
N PRO A 7 6.35 -17.70 -12.94
CA PRO A 7 5.91 -16.34 -13.21
C PRO A 7 7.00 -15.62 -14.02
N SER A 8 6.91 -15.73 -15.34
CA SER A 8 7.73 -14.95 -16.27
C SER A 8 7.30 -13.48 -16.26
N SER A 9 8.29 -12.60 -16.05
CA SER A 9 8.29 -11.16 -16.37
C SER A 9 7.22 -10.29 -15.71
N SER A 10 7.30 -10.13 -14.39
CA SER A 10 6.79 -8.91 -13.76
C SER A 10 7.72 -7.73 -14.08
N PRO A 11 7.23 -6.56 -14.54
CA PRO A 11 8.06 -5.36 -14.78
C PRO A 11 8.54 -4.68 -13.49
N PHE A 12 8.37 -5.34 -12.35
CA PHE A 12 8.66 -4.82 -11.03
C PHE A 12 9.98 -5.39 -10.53
N PRO A 13 10.84 -4.56 -9.90
CA PRO A 13 12.10 -5.02 -9.33
C PRO A 13 11.81 -6.19 -8.40
N GLN A 14 12.33 -7.37 -8.75
CA GLN A 14 12.21 -8.57 -7.94
C GLN A 14 13.09 -8.41 -6.70
N PRO A 15 12.61 -8.76 -5.50
CA PRO A 15 13.44 -8.73 -4.31
C PRO A 15 14.56 -9.78 -4.47
N SER A 16 15.82 -9.34 -4.51
CA SER A 16 16.95 -10.25 -4.32
C SER A 16 17.15 -10.50 -2.82
N ASN A 17 17.56 -11.71 -2.45
CA ASN A 17 17.60 -12.26 -1.08
C ASN A 17 18.43 -11.48 -0.03
N ASN A 18 18.96 -10.30 -0.38
CA ASN A 18 19.70 -9.37 0.50
C ASN A 18 19.13 -7.94 0.50
N GLN A 19 17.98 -7.67 -0.14
CA GLN A 19 17.52 -6.31 -0.45
C GLN A 19 16.42 -5.74 0.45
N ILE A 20 15.95 -6.47 1.46
CA ILE A 20 14.93 -5.98 2.40
C ILE A 20 15.49 -4.90 3.36
N VAL A 21 16.82 -4.71 3.45
CA VAL A 21 17.46 -3.91 4.51
C VAL A 21 17.76 -2.45 4.14
N LEU A 22 17.61 -2.01 2.89
CA LEU A 22 17.98 -0.63 2.52
C LEU A 22 16.83 0.19 1.93
N ILE A 23 15.63 0.07 2.49
CA ILE A 23 14.49 0.94 2.12
C ILE A 23 14.87 2.42 2.28
N ASP A 24 15.62 2.77 3.34
CA ASP A 24 16.07 4.15 3.56
C ASP A 24 17.04 4.62 2.46
N THR A 25 18.06 3.82 2.12
CA THR A 25 18.99 4.16 1.02
C THR A 25 18.29 4.21 -0.33
N PHE A 26 17.31 3.33 -0.55
CA PHE A 26 16.48 3.37 -1.75
C PHE A 26 15.67 4.67 -1.78
N LEU A 27 14.95 5.02 -0.72
CA LEU A 27 14.17 6.27 -0.66
C LEU A 27 15.05 7.52 -0.76
N GLU A 28 16.25 7.51 -0.18
CA GLU A 28 17.27 8.55 -0.38
C GLU A 28 17.64 8.73 -1.85
N SER A 29 17.83 7.63 -2.59
CA SER A 29 18.14 7.70 -4.02
C SER A 29 16.99 8.27 -4.87
N GLN A 30 15.75 8.14 -4.40
CA GLN A 30 14.55 8.61 -5.12
C GLN A 30 14.20 10.09 -4.83
N ARG A 31 14.80 10.70 -3.81
CA ARG A 31 14.56 12.11 -3.46
C ARG A 31 15.29 13.03 -4.44
N ASP A 32 14.58 14.05 -4.90
CA ASP A 32 15.21 15.12 -5.67
C ASP A 32 16.15 15.92 -4.76
N LYS A 33 17.43 16.05 -5.17
CA LYS A 33 18.47 16.69 -4.34
C LYS A 33 18.25 18.18 -4.12
N LYS A 34 17.46 18.85 -4.97
CA LYS A 34 17.21 20.30 -4.87
C LYS A 34 16.05 20.60 -3.93
N THR A 35 15.01 19.78 -3.98
CA THR A 35 13.75 20.01 -3.27
C THR A 35 13.58 19.13 -2.03
N GLY A 36 14.31 18.01 -1.94
CA GLY A 36 14.17 17.03 -0.86
C GLY A 36 12.90 16.17 -0.95
N PHE A 37 12.08 16.36 -1.98
CA PHE A 37 10.81 15.67 -2.18
C PHE A 37 10.92 14.54 -3.21
N LEU A 38 9.99 13.59 -3.12
CA LEU A 38 9.79 12.55 -4.11
C LEU A 38 9.07 13.14 -5.32
N ASN A 39 9.54 12.79 -6.51
CA ASN A 39 8.93 13.24 -7.76
C ASN A 39 7.95 12.18 -8.28
N PRO A 40 6.65 12.49 -8.48
CA PRO A 40 5.65 11.54 -8.96
C PRO A 40 5.99 10.88 -10.30
N LYS A 41 6.77 11.55 -11.16
CA LYS A 41 7.13 11.04 -12.50
C LYS A 41 8.27 10.03 -12.48
N THR A 42 9.17 10.12 -11.49
CA THR A 42 10.38 9.29 -11.43
C THR A 42 10.38 8.32 -10.26
N PHE A 43 9.47 8.50 -9.29
CA PHE A 43 9.38 7.66 -8.11
C PHE A 43 9.04 6.21 -8.46
N GLN A 44 9.87 5.30 -7.94
CA GLN A 44 9.63 3.87 -8.00
C GLN A 44 9.15 3.36 -6.64
N CYS A 45 7.95 2.79 -6.58
CA CYS A 45 7.41 2.22 -5.36
C CYS A 45 8.01 0.83 -5.11
N CYS A 46 8.56 0.60 -3.92
CA CYS A 46 8.87 -0.75 -3.45
C CYS A 46 7.55 -1.49 -3.17
N ARG A 47 7.04 -2.19 -4.18
CA ARG A 47 5.75 -2.91 -4.10
C ARG A 47 5.71 -3.98 -3.01
N PHE A 48 6.89 -4.44 -2.57
CA PHE A 48 7.04 -5.59 -1.68
C PHE A 48 7.36 -5.25 -0.22
N CYS A 49 7.42 -3.96 0.15
CA CYS A 49 7.68 -3.55 1.54
C CYS A 49 6.44 -3.52 2.44
N GLY A 50 5.25 -3.45 1.84
CA GLY A 50 3.97 -3.40 2.57
C GLY A 50 3.64 -2.07 3.26
N GLU A 51 4.49 -1.03 3.16
CA GLU A 51 4.28 0.24 3.88
C GLU A 51 2.94 0.93 3.56
N CYS A 52 2.48 0.83 2.31
CA CYS A 52 1.17 1.34 1.89
C CYS A 52 -0.02 0.59 2.52
N CYS A 53 0.17 -0.64 2.98
CA CYS A 53 -0.87 -1.45 3.61
C CYS A 53 -0.91 -1.27 5.12
N LYS A 54 0.24 -1.00 5.75
CA LYS A 54 0.39 -0.90 7.21
C LYS A 54 -0.39 0.28 7.76
N LYS A 55 -0.01 1.51 7.38
CA LYS A 55 -0.47 2.74 8.06
C LYS A 55 -1.43 3.62 7.24
N THR A 56 -1.63 3.34 5.95
CA THR A 56 -2.53 4.17 5.13
C THR A 56 -3.98 4.00 5.57
N PHE A 57 -4.65 5.13 5.81
CA PHE A 57 -6.09 5.21 6.00
C PHE A 57 -6.79 5.24 4.64
N VAL A 58 -7.69 4.30 4.40
CA VAL A 58 -8.28 4.04 3.07
C VAL A 58 -9.80 4.12 3.19
N TRP A 59 -10.37 5.27 2.83
CA TRP A 59 -11.81 5.34 2.58
C TRP A 59 -12.15 4.54 1.32
N LEU A 60 -13.38 4.05 1.26
CA LEU A 60 -13.90 3.29 0.14
C LEU A 60 -15.04 4.07 -0.51
N SER A 61 -14.88 4.42 -1.78
CA SER A 61 -16.00 4.88 -2.59
C SER A 61 -16.91 3.69 -2.97
N PRO A 62 -18.17 3.94 -3.39
CA PRO A 62 -19.02 2.87 -3.93
C PRO A 62 -18.37 2.09 -5.08
N TRP A 63 -17.54 2.75 -5.89
CA TRP A 63 -16.77 2.13 -6.96
C TRP A 63 -15.65 1.22 -6.44
N ASP A 64 -15.03 1.57 -5.32
CA ASP A 64 -14.03 0.72 -4.68
C ASP A 64 -14.68 -0.53 -4.08
N VAL A 65 -15.84 -0.38 -3.45
CA VAL A 65 -16.63 -1.49 -2.91
C VAL A 65 -16.99 -2.47 -4.04
N HIS A 66 -17.64 -1.98 -5.10
CA HIS A 66 -18.02 -2.83 -6.24
C HIS A 66 -16.81 -3.53 -6.88
N ARG A 67 -15.66 -2.86 -6.98
CA ARG A 67 -14.43 -3.43 -7.54
C ARG A 67 -13.85 -4.55 -6.68
N ILE A 68 -13.99 -4.49 -5.37
CA ILE A 68 -13.53 -5.55 -4.47
C ILE A 68 -14.55 -6.70 -4.45
N GLU A 69 -15.85 -6.39 -4.44
CA GLU A 69 -16.91 -7.39 -4.49
C GLU A 69 -16.85 -8.25 -5.76
N SER A 70 -16.37 -7.70 -6.89
CA SER A 70 -16.17 -8.49 -8.12
C SER A 70 -15.12 -9.60 -7.99
N LEU A 71 -14.34 -9.63 -6.91
CA LEU A 71 -13.42 -10.73 -6.57
C LEU A 71 -14.08 -11.84 -5.75
N GLY A 72 -15.36 -11.68 -5.38
CA GLY A 72 -16.13 -12.65 -4.58
C GLY A 72 -16.15 -12.35 -3.08
N PHE A 73 -15.60 -11.23 -2.63
CA PHE A 73 -15.74 -10.80 -1.23
C PHE A 73 -17.09 -10.12 -0.99
N SER A 74 -17.68 -10.31 0.18
CA SER A 74 -18.76 -9.47 0.68
C SER A 74 -18.19 -8.16 1.22
N LYS A 75 -18.95 -7.07 1.09
CA LYS A 75 -18.62 -5.76 1.65
C LYS A 75 -18.22 -5.83 3.14
N GLU A 76 -18.89 -6.66 3.92
CA GLU A 76 -18.66 -6.82 5.35
C GLU A 76 -17.34 -7.53 5.65
N GLU A 77 -16.82 -8.34 4.73
CA GLU A 77 -15.52 -9.00 4.90
C GLU A 77 -14.38 -7.99 4.85
N PHE A 78 -14.50 -6.94 4.02
CA PHE A 78 -13.40 -6.02 3.77
C PHE A 78 -13.55 -4.60 4.29
N SER A 79 -14.76 -4.19 4.63
CA SER A 79 -15.02 -2.81 5.04
C SER A 79 -15.67 -2.72 6.41
N GLU A 80 -15.44 -1.59 7.07
CA GLU A 80 -16.10 -1.21 8.32
C GLU A 80 -16.57 0.25 8.24
N PRO A 81 -17.64 0.62 8.96
CA PRO A 81 -18.11 1.99 8.99
C PRO A 81 -17.12 2.89 9.76
N ASP A 82 -16.90 4.11 9.26
CA ASP A 82 -16.16 5.15 9.97
C ASP A 82 -17.09 6.33 10.26
N SER A 83 -17.41 6.54 11.55
CA SER A 83 -18.31 7.61 11.98
C SER A 83 -17.73 9.01 11.80
N ASN A 84 -16.41 9.17 11.67
CA ASN A 84 -15.74 10.46 11.51
C ASN A 84 -15.84 11.00 10.08
N LEU A 85 -16.04 10.12 9.10
CA LEU A 85 -16.19 10.49 7.68
C LEU A 85 -17.64 10.79 7.27
N GLY A 86 -18.58 10.67 8.20
CA GLY A 86 -20.00 10.91 7.97
C GLY A 86 -20.81 9.62 7.80
N LYS A 87 -22.14 9.77 7.75
CA LYS A 87 -23.07 8.65 7.78
C LYS A 87 -22.90 7.76 6.55
N GLY A 88 -22.57 6.48 6.78
CA GLY A 88 -22.43 5.48 5.72
C GLY A 88 -21.06 5.45 5.04
N ALA A 89 -20.09 6.24 5.51
CA ALA A 89 -18.72 6.14 5.04
C ALA A 89 -18.10 4.80 5.46
N LEU A 90 -17.40 4.16 4.52
CA LEU A 90 -16.73 2.89 4.73
C LEU A 90 -15.23 3.08 4.60
N VAL A 91 -14.48 2.38 5.46
CA VAL A 91 -13.03 2.29 5.40
C VAL A 91 -12.60 0.84 5.21
N LEU A 92 -11.44 0.65 4.61
CA LEU A 92 -10.84 -0.66 4.45
C LEU A 92 -10.36 -1.17 5.82
N LYS A 93 -10.83 -2.37 6.20
CA LYS A 93 -10.46 -2.99 7.46
C LYS A 93 -8.95 -3.22 7.60
N LYS A 94 -8.51 -3.16 8.85
CA LYS A 94 -7.20 -3.64 9.30
C LYS A 94 -7.32 -5.04 9.89
N LYS A 95 -6.22 -5.79 9.87
CA LYS A 95 -6.12 -7.05 10.61
C LYS A 95 -6.18 -6.77 12.11
N ALA A 96 -6.70 -7.74 12.88
CA ALA A 96 -6.84 -7.60 14.33
C ALA A 96 -5.51 -7.40 15.07
N ASP A 97 -4.40 -7.90 14.51
CA ASP A 97 -3.04 -7.73 15.03
C ASP A 97 -2.41 -6.37 14.69
N GLY A 98 -3.10 -5.53 13.91
CA GLY A 98 -2.59 -4.23 13.48
C GLY A 98 -1.46 -4.31 12.43
N SER A 99 -1.11 -5.49 11.91
CA SER A 99 0.00 -5.67 10.97
C SER A 99 -0.22 -4.99 9.61
N GLY A 100 -1.46 -4.65 9.27
CA GLY A 100 -1.82 -3.87 8.10
C GLY A 100 -3.27 -4.08 7.68
N CYS A 101 -3.59 -3.74 6.43
CA CYS A 101 -4.90 -4.07 5.88
C CYS A 101 -5.09 -5.57 5.72
N ILE A 102 -6.35 -6.00 5.69
CA ILE A 102 -6.72 -7.42 5.55
C ILE A 102 -6.15 -8.10 4.29
N PHE A 103 -5.83 -7.32 3.25
CA PHE A 103 -5.32 -7.82 1.97
C PHE A 103 -3.79 -7.91 1.92
N LEU A 104 -3.10 -7.50 2.99
CA LEU A 104 -1.66 -7.64 3.12
C LEU A 104 -1.30 -9.11 3.40
N LYS A 105 -0.48 -9.71 2.54
CA LYS A 105 0.12 -11.02 2.77
C LYS A 105 1.61 -10.85 2.99
N GLU A 106 2.14 -11.67 3.89
CA GLU A 106 3.56 -11.84 4.12
C GLU A 106 3.98 -13.15 3.46
N GLU A 107 5.05 -13.11 2.69
CA GLU A 107 5.63 -14.25 2.00
C GLU A 107 6.74 -14.87 2.86
N SER A 108 7.11 -16.12 2.58
CA SER A 108 8.10 -16.86 3.38
C SER A 108 9.50 -16.25 3.38
N ASP A 109 9.81 -15.40 2.40
CA ASP A 109 11.09 -14.68 2.28
C ASP A 109 11.10 -13.33 3.04
N GLY A 110 10.03 -13.02 3.79
CA GLY A 110 9.88 -11.77 4.54
C GLY A 110 9.42 -10.59 3.69
N THR A 111 9.07 -10.81 2.42
CA THR A 111 8.45 -9.79 1.57
C THR A 111 6.94 -9.72 1.79
N PHE A 112 6.34 -8.61 1.37
CA PHE A 112 4.90 -8.40 1.49
C PHE A 112 4.24 -8.27 0.11
N ASN A 113 2.99 -8.69 -0.03
CA ASN A 113 2.18 -8.37 -1.21
C ASN A 113 0.76 -7.98 -0.85
N CYS A 114 0.09 -7.33 -1.81
CA CYS A 114 -1.34 -7.04 -1.73
C CYS A 114 -2.09 -8.06 -2.58
N SER A 115 -2.96 -8.86 -1.94
CA SER A 115 -3.71 -9.93 -2.62
C SER A 115 -4.70 -9.41 -3.66
N ILE A 116 -5.12 -8.14 -3.58
CA ILE A 116 -6.05 -7.50 -4.52
C ILE A 116 -5.36 -6.41 -5.35
N TYR A 117 -4.06 -6.51 -5.61
CA TYR A 117 -3.30 -5.38 -6.18
C TYR A 117 -3.92 -4.76 -7.45
N GLU A 118 -4.39 -5.60 -8.37
CA GLU A 118 -5.01 -5.14 -9.63
C GLU A 118 -6.39 -4.50 -9.42
N HIS A 119 -7.02 -4.75 -8.27
CA HIS A 119 -8.35 -4.27 -7.87
C HIS A 119 -8.28 -3.27 -6.71
N ARG A 120 -7.09 -2.72 -6.43
CA ARG A 120 -6.88 -1.77 -5.33
C ARG A 120 -7.86 -0.60 -5.35
N PRO A 121 -8.29 -0.12 -4.16
CA PRO A 121 -9.03 1.14 -4.02
C PRO A 121 -8.29 2.34 -4.62
N ALA A 122 -9.02 3.40 -4.94
CA ALA A 122 -8.45 4.63 -5.51
C ALA A 122 -7.34 5.23 -4.64
N ILE A 123 -7.51 5.25 -3.31
CA ILE A 123 -6.49 5.73 -2.37
C ILE A 123 -5.21 4.90 -2.45
N CYS A 124 -5.32 3.57 -2.51
CA CYS A 124 -4.17 2.67 -2.64
C CYS A 124 -3.45 2.82 -3.98
N ARG A 125 -4.15 3.22 -5.06
CA ARG A 125 -3.55 3.51 -6.37
C ARG A 125 -2.82 4.86 -6.38
N LYS A 126 -3.37 5.84 -5.67
CA LYS A 126 -2.82 7.20 -5.59
C LYS A 126 -1.59 7.29 -4.69
N TYR A 127 -1.47 6.37 -3.72
CA TYR A 127 -0.33 6.31 -2.81
C TYR A 127 1.02 6.30 -3.55
N PRO A 128 2.02 7.08 -3.09
CA PRO A 128 2.00 7.96 -1.92
C PRO A 128 1.55 9.42 -2.20
N PHE A 129 1.20 9.78 -3.44
CA PHE A 129 1.01 11.17 -3.87
C PHE A 129 -0.43 11.66 -3.76
N PHE A 130 -0.81 12.20 -2.61
CA PHE A 130 -2.19 12.66 -2.37
C PHE A 130 -2.50 14.10 -2.80
N GLY A 131 -1.49 14.87 -3.20
CA GLY A 131 -1.64 16.25 -3.69
C GLY A 131 -0.49 17.14 -3.25
N ASP A 132 0.06 16.87 -2.08
CA ASP A 132 1.18 17.62 -1.50
C ASP A 132 2.54 17.02 -1.87
N PRO A 133 3.61 17.84 -1.88
CA PRO A 133 4.98 17.34 -1.92
C PRO A 133 5.27 16.47 -0.69
N ILE A 134 5.79 15.28 -0.92
CA ILE A 134 6.18 14.33 0.13
C ILE A 134 7.66 14.04 0.05
N SER A 135 8.34 13.95 1.20
CA SER A 135 9.77 13.58 1.27
C SER A 135 9.97 12.08 1.52
N ASP A 136 8.92 11.41 1.97
CA ASP A 136 8.90 9.99 2.31
C ASP A 136 7.56 9.40 1.87
N CYS A 137 7.56 8.15 1.39
CA CYS A 137 6.33 7.46 1.05
C CYS A 137 5.63 6.88 2.28
N ARG A 138 6.37 6.56 3.36
CA ARG A 138 5.82 5.95 4.58
C ARG A 138 4.73 6.84 5.17
N PRO A 139 3.50 6.32 5.39
CA PRO A 139 2.44 7.12 6.00
C PRO A 139 2.88 7.54 7.41
N LYS A 140 2.87 8.84 7.66
CA LYS A 140 3.16 9.40 8.99
C LYS A 140 2.07 8.98 9.97
N THR A 141 2.43 8.51 11.15
CA THR A 141 1.49 8.38 12.26
C THR A 141 1.30 9.71 12.96
N PHE A 142 0.29 9.79 13.83
CA PHE A 142 0.09 10.95 14.68
C PHE A 142 1.34 11.25 15.53
N GLU A 143 2.05 10.20 15.99
CA GLU A 143 3.27 10.32 16.78
C GLU A 143 4.46 10.90 15.99
N ASP A 144 4.44 10.82 14.66
CA ASP A 144 5.50 11.34 13.78
C ASP A 144 5.39 12.86 13.54
N THR A 145 4.41 13.55 14.14
CA THR A 145 4.21 15.00 13.96
C THR A 145 4.91 15.78 15.09
N PRO A 146 6.01 16.51 14.83
CA PRO A 146 6.66 17.29 15.87
C PRO A 146 5.76 18.43 16.34
N GLY A 147 5.52 18.53 17.66
CA GLY A 147 4.90 19.71 18.27
C GLY A 147 3.40 19.62 18.55
N LYS A 148 2.84 18.42 18.74
CA LYS A 148 1.54 18.23 19.42
C LYS A 148 1.65 17.20 20.53
#